data_AF-A0A1Q9EXY4-F1
#
_entry.id   AF-A0A1Q9EXY4-F1
#
_cell.length_a   1.000
_cell.length_b   1.000
_cell.length_c   1.000
_cell.angle_alpha   90.00
_cell.angle_beta   90.00
_cell.angle_gamma   90.00
#
_symmetry.space_group_name_H-M   'P 1'
#
loop_
_entity.id
_entity.type
_entity.pdbx_description
1 polymer ?
#
loop_
_entity_poly.entity_id
_entity_poly.type
_entity_poly.pdbx_seq_one_letter_code
_entity_poly.pdbx_strand_id
1 'polypeptide(L)'
;MFMIQVIQFFAYDFLKALHVKTAEISALEAFFIGALAKALATVITFPLQVYQFTLYRDSLGARKCSRPTMAAAWLLTLWLCAALGQEFSEQTLGRDDECLSRGDCAANALQLKGAAVAAGAGEDAEVDGGDAVYSGSDEDSDLDASGNSTGRHCEDCMMNNGPGIEEAVLGSSVRIWHYAQNCWYHCGRKSGSCPGYCGPGNACCRYRFGGPPECRHVGWWPSLAYHTCVMGSAPVPEITSSATTEDDSALRMQAKPPSFYYPHVLSLKSPSQAPLLTFYVYRAMSPDSYPMENVNAASAGGVMWYLHNEVVIFTPRKFKITRIVRFKVQYRPPTPLYDKGMSFGVRYAFDSGECTGPGNCAKDYDKYGYFVGCNKVFEYPTTQFADSKYYPNAVWYSFPGPCFTKSYKKHDNWCVQHQPGGACSGEPTGQGDCTYTYEPKGFVTVDEVVGLTDYFGFVRGGGKEYVAGLGYGQGTCRSMPWTCDKGIHMSFWNGKHIPQNNERRVQALLDAFAKKYPDEPSLDDVPCDFNQWHFYH
;
A
#
# COMPACT_ATOMS: atom_id res chain seq x y z
N MET A 1 -10.98 7.26 29.26
CA MET A 1 -10.31 5.95 29.44
C MET A 1 -8.80 6.04 29.21
N PHE A 2 -8.32 6.28 27.97
CA PHE A 2 -6.90 6.37 27.58
C PHE A 2 -5.90 6.95 28.62
N MET A 3 -6.21 8.12 29.21
CA MET A 3 -5.29 8.80 30.15
C MET A 3 -4.91 7.95 31.39
N ILE A 4 -5.78 7.02 31.81
CA ILE A 4 -5.52 6.12 32.95
C ILE A 4 -4.42 5.12 32.59
N GLN A 5 -4.47 4.53 31.38
CA GLN A 5 -3.49 3.55 30.91
C GLN A 5 -2.10 4.18 30.77
N VAL A 6 -2.03 5.42 30.26
CA VAL A 6 -0.78 6.19 30.14
C VAL A 6 -0.16 6.47 31.52
N ILE A 7 -0.95 6.93 32.49
CA ILE A 7 -0.45 7.22 33.85
C ILE A 7 -0.08 5.92 34.59
N GLN A 8 -0.84 4.84 34.40
CA GLN A 8 -0.52 3.52 34.96
C GLN A 8 0.82 2.99 34.41
N PHE A 9 1.08 3.15 33.11
CA PHE A 9 2.35 2.77 32.48
C PHE A 9 3.53 3.53 33.07
N PHE A 10 3.47 4.87 33.12
CA PHE A 10 4.55 5.67 33.71
C PHE A 10 4.74 5.43 35.22
N ALA A 11 3.67 5.18 35.98
CA ALA A 11 3.78 4.81 37.38
C ALA A 11 4.43 3.43 37.57
N TYR A 12 4.11 2.47 36.70
CA TYR A 12 4.71 1.13 36.71
C TYR A 12 6.21 1.17 36.39
N ASP A 13 6.60 1.86 35.32
CA ASP A 13 8.01 2.02 34.93
C ASP A 13 8.82 2.77 36.00
N PHE A 14 8.25 3.79 36.64
CA PHE A 14 8.90 4.50 37.74
C PHE A 14 9.11 3.61 38.97
N LEU A 15 8.09 2.86 39.39
CA LEU A 15 8.20 1.91 40.50
C LEU A 15 9.20 0.77 40.19
N LYS A 16 9.19 0.27 38.96
CA LYS A 16 10.15 -0.73 38.47
C LYS A 16 11.58 -0.18 38.49
N ALA A 17 11.81 1.04 38.00
CA ALA A 17 13.11 1.69 38.02
C ALA A 17 13.67 1.94 39.44
N LEU A 18 12.78 2.15 40.43
CA LEU A 18 13.18 2.21 41.84
C LEU A 18 13.57 0.84 42.43
N HIS A 19 13.00 -0.25 41.92
CA HIS A 19 13.25 -1.63 42.41
C HIS A 19 14.47 -2.31 41.77
N VAL A 20 14.80 -1.98 40.51
CA VAL A 20 15.82 -2.63 39.66
C VAL A 20 17.28 -2.47 40.16
N LYS A 21 17.52 -1.98 41.38
CA LYS A 21 18.85 -2.00 42.02
C LYS A 21 19.27 -3.36 42.58
N THR A 22 18.36 -4.34 42.71
CA THR A 22 18.66 -5.66 43.27
C THR A 22 17.91 -6.80 42.56
N ALA A 23 18.62 -7.54 41.71
CA ALA A 23 18.25 -8.86 41.17
C ALA A 23 16.94 -8.95 40.35
N GLU A 24 16.57 -10.18 39.96
CA GLU A 24 15.39 -10.49 39.17
C GLU A 24 14.11 -10.39 40.01
N ILE A 25 13.12 -9.66 39.49
CA ILE A 25 11.85 -9.40 40.18
C ILE A 25 10.96 -10.64 40.10
N SER A 26 10.50 -11.16 41.25
CA SER A 26 9.58 -12.29 41.29
C SER A 26 8.18 -11.94 40.78
N ALA A 27 7.42 -12.94 40.34
CA ALA A 27 6.03 -12.74 39.89
C ALA A 27 5.14 -12.10 40.96
N LEU A 28 5.42 -12.34 42.26
CA LEU A 28 4.71 -11.74 43.38
C LEU A 28 4.99 -10.22 43.49
N GLU A 29 6.25 -9.82 43.36
CA GLU A 29 6.67 -8.41 43.41
C GLU A 29 6.17 -7.65 42.18
N ALA A 30 6.22 -8.26 40.99
CA ALA A 30 5.64 -7.70 39.77
C ALA A 30 4.12 -7.43 39.92
N PHE A 31 3.39 -8.36 40.54
CA PHE A 31 1.97 -8.17 40.87
C PHE A 31 1.73 -6.98 41.82
N PHE A 32 2.50 -6.86 42.90
CA PHE A 32 2.37 -5.73 43.84
C PHE A 32 2.75 -4.38 43.20
N ILE A 33 3.78 -4.33 42.36
CA ILE A 33 4.16 -3.13 41.60
C ILE A 33 3.03 -2.74 40.63
N GLY A 34 2.43 -3.70 39.92
CA GLY A 34 1.27 -3.49 39.05
C GLY A 34 0.03 -2.96 39.79
N ALA A 35 -0.27 -3.54 40.96
CA ALA A 35 -1.38 -3.11 41.82
C ALA A 35 -1.18 -1.67 42.33
N LEU A 36 0.03 -1.33 42.79
CA LEU A 36 0.37 0.01 43.28
C LEU A 36 0.34 1.06 42.16
N ALA A 37 0.86 0.75 40.97
CA ALA A 37 0.78 1.62 39.79
C ALA A 37 -0.68 1.93 39.40
N LYS A 38 -1.56 0.91 39.43
CA LYS A 38 -2.99 1.05 39.13
C LYS A 38 -3.73 1.87 40.19
N ALA A 39 -3.38 1.72 41.47
CA ALA A 39 -3.91 2.55 42.56
C ALA A 39 -3.51 4.03 42.38
N LEU A 40 -2.22 4.32 42.13
CA LEU A 40 -1.71 5.67 41.89
C LEU A 40 -2.39 6.33 40.67
N ALA A 41 -2.49 5.63 39.54
CA ALA A 41 -3.16 6.13 38.35
C ALA A 41 -4.65 6.42 38.59
N THR A 42 -5.31 5.60 39.41
CA THR A 42 -6.71 5.84 39.80
C THR A 42 -6.82 7.11 40.65
N VAL A 43 -6.01 7.27 41.70
CA VAL A 43 -6.03 8.47 42.57
C VAL A 43 -5.74 9.76 41.79
N ILE A 44 -4.76 9.75 40.89
CA ILE A 44 -4.38 10.91 40.07
C ILE A 44 -5.51 11.29 39.10
N THR A 45 -6.24 10.31 38.54
CA THR A 45 -7.30 10.56 37.55
C THR A 45 -8.69 10.74 38.17
N PHE A 46 -8.89 10.39 39.44
CA PHE A 46 -10.18 10.45 40.14
C PHE A 46 -10.88 11.83 40.08
N PRO A 47 -10.20 12.98 40.25
CA PRO A 47 -10.84 14.29 40.12
C PRO A 47 -11.42 14.52 38.71
N LEU A 48 -10.72 14.06 37.67
CA LEU A 48 -11.17 14.17 36.28
C LEU A 48 -12.35 13.23 36.00
N GLN A 49 -12.34 12.02 36.56
CA GLN A 49 -13.47 11.08 36.47
C GLN A 49 -14.73 11.65 37.13
N VAL A 50 -14.60 12.22 38.35
CA VAL A 50 -15.70 12.88 39.06
C VAL A 50 -16.22 14.08 38.28
N TYR A 51 -15.34 14.88 37.67
CA TYR A 51 -15.75 16.02 36.84
C TYR A 51 -16.48 15.58 35.55
N GLN A 52 -15.97 14.56 34.85
CA GLN A 52 -16.64 13.97 33.68
C GLN A 52 -18.02 13.40 34.03
N PHE A 53 -18.14 12.67 35.15
CA PHE A 53 -19.42 12.17 35.63
C PHE A 53 -20.40 13.30 36.01
N THR A 54 -19.88 14.39 36.58
CA THR A 54 -20.68 15.58 36.92
C THR A 54 -21.23 16.26 35.67
N LEU A 55 -20.36 16.54 34.68
CA LEU A 55 -20.78 17.09 33.39
C LEU A 55 -21.80 16.21 32.67
N TYR A 56 -21.60 14.88 32.68
CA TYR A 56 -22.53 13.92 32.07
C TYR A 56 -23.91 13.95 32.74
N ARG A 57 -23.95 13.92 34.08
CA ARG A 57 -25.19 14.08 34.85
C ARG A 57 -25.91 15.39 34.52
N ASP A 58 -25.17 16.48 34.40
CA ASP A 58 -25.73 17.80 34.18
C ASP A 58 -26.22 17.98 32.73
N SER A 59 -25.58 17.32 31.75
CA SER A 59 -26.08 17.25 30.37
C SER A 59 -27.39 16.47 30.20
N LEU A 60 -27.71 15.57 31.13
CA LEU A 60 -28.94 14.76 31.11
C LEU A 60 -30.15 15.44 31.77
N GLY A 61 -30.02 16.69 32.24
CA GLY A 61 -31.14 17.49 32.76
C GLY A 61 -31.84 16.91 34.00
N ALA A 62 -31.19 15.99 34.71
CA ALA A 62 -31.81 15.20 35.77
C ALA A 62 -32.16 16.05 37.01
N ARG A 63 -33.46 16.22 37.28
CA ARG A 63 -33.96 16.82 38.52
C ARG A 63 -33.54 15.99 39.75
N LYS A 64 -33.43 16.66 40.91
CA LYS A 64 -32.97 16.10 42.20
C LYS A 64 -33.57 14.71 42.52
N CYS A 65 -32.74 13.67 42.43
CA CYS A 65 -32.98 12.39 43.10
C CYS A 65 -32.10 12.26 44.35
N SER A 66 -32.56 11.47 45.33
CA SER A 66 -31.90 11.33 46.63
C SER A 66 -30.57 10.58 46.58
N ARG A 67 -29.71 10.77 47.60
CA ARG A 67 -28.43 10.07 47.75
C ARG A 67 -28.64 8.59 48.10
N PRO A 68 -28.15 7.61 47.31
CA PRO A 68 -27.80 6.30 47.83
C PRO A 68 -26.50 6.39 48.66
N THR A 69 -26.31 5.49 49.63
CA THR A 69 -25.12 5.45 50.50
C THR A 69 -24.00 4.59 49.89
N MET A 70 -22.74 4.95 50.16
CA MET A 70 -21.57 4.41 49.44
C MET A 70 -21.24 2.92 49.69
N ALA A 71 -22.01 2.21 50.50
CA ALA A 71 -21.72 0.82 50.87
C ALA A 71 -21.93 -0.19 49.72
N ALA A 72 -22.92 0.02 48.85
CA ALA A 72 -23.32 -0.97 47.85
C ALA A 72 -22.32 -1.14 46.69
N ALA A 73 -21.55 -0.09 46.36
CA ALA A 73 -20.68 -0.09 45.19
C ALA A 73 -19.41 -0.95 45.35
N TRP A 74 -18.96 -1.18 46.58
CA TRP A 74 -17.70 -1.89 46.88
C TRP A 74 -17.78 -3.42 46.77
N LEU A 75 -18.97 -4.01 46.89
CA LEU A 75 -19.14 -5.47 46.88
C LEU A 75 -19.21 -6.05 45.47
N LEU A 76 -19.76 -5.31 44.50
CA LEU A 76 -19.84 -5.74 43.09
C LEU A 76 -18.48 -5.77 42.39
N THR A 77 -17.58 -4.83 42.70
CA THR A 77 -16.22 -4.79 42.13
C THR A 77 -15.31 -5.90 42.66
N LEU A 78 -15.55 -6.40 43.88
CA LEU A 78 -14.80 -7.53 44.43
C LEU A 78 -15.19 -8.87 43.80
N TRP A 79 -16.45 -9.05 43.40
CA TRP A 79 -16.91 -10.33 42.81
C TRP A 79 -16.45 -10.52 41.37
N LEU A 80 -16.47 -9.45 40.56
CA LEU A 80 -16.02 -9.49 39.15
C LEU A 80 -14.52 -9.75 38.99
N CYS A 81 -13.69 -9.34 39.95
CA CYS A 81 -12.24 -9.57 39.91
C CYS A 81 -11.82 -11.04 40.13
N ALA A 82 -12.72 -11.90 40.61
CA ALA A 82 -12.42 -13.31 40.89
C ALA A 82 -12.68 -14.25 39.69
N ALA A 83 -13.38 -13.79 38.65
CA ALA A 83 -13.94 -14.65 37.61
C ALA A 83 -13.14 -14.71 36.28
N LEU A 84 -12.15 -13.83 36.08
CA LEU A 84 -11.44 -13.67 34.81
C LEU A 84 -9.92 -13.83 34.96
N GLY A 85 -9.50 -15.00 35.41
CA GLY A 85 -8.13 -15.47 35.28
C GLY A 85 -7.89 -16.10 33.90
N GLN A 86 -7.48 -15.29 32.92
CA GLN A 86 -6.86 -15.79 31.69
C GLN A 86 -5.59 -15.00 31.38
N GLU A 87 -4.56 -15.73 30.99
CA GLU A 87 -3.24 -15.20 30.67
C GLU A 87 -3.27 -14.48 29.31
N PHE A 88 -2.67 -13.30 29.22
CA PHE A 88 -2.44 -12.61 27.95
C PHE A 88 -0.94 -12.59 27.64
N SER A 89 -0.58 -13.19 26.51
CA SER A 89 0.80 -13.21 26.02
C SER A 89 1.26 -11.81 25.60
N GLU A 90 2.55 -11.55 25.78
CA GLU A 90 3.18 -10.24 25.60
C GLU A 90 3.35 -9.91 24.10
N GLN A 91 2.29 -9.36 23.47
CA GLN A 91 2.37 -8.86 22.10
C GLN A 91 3.20 -7.57 22.03
N THR A 92 4.43 -7.69 21.52
CA THR A 92 5.31 -6.56 21.24
C THR A 92 4.70 -5.64 20.18
N LEU A 93 4.43 -4.39 20.53
CA LEU A 93 3.96 -3.36 19.60
C LEU A 93 5.07 -2.99 18.60
N GLY A 94 5.12 -3.72 17.48
CA GLY A 94 5.99 -3.43 16.35
C GLY A 94 5.67 -2.06 15.76
N ARG A 95 6.60 -1.11 15.91
CA ARG A 95 6.53 0.24 15.31
C ARG A 95 6.50 0.11 13.79
N ASP A 96 5.47 0.62 13.13
CA ASP A 96 5.39 0.61 11.66
C ASP A 96 6.51 1.45 11.03
N ASP A 97 7.41 0.77 10.33
CA ASP A 97 8.68 1.29 9.82
C ASP A 97 8.79 1.30 8.29
N GLU A 98 7.65 1.19 7.59
CA GLU A 98 7.43 1.37 6.13
C GLU A 98 8.13 2.60 5.50
N CYS A 99 8.57 3.58 6.31
CA CYS A 99 9.27 4.79 5.86
C CYS A 99 10.37 5.28 6.82
N LEU A 100 11.19 4.39 7.43
CA LEU A 100 12.35 4.83 8.25
C LEU A 100 13.61 5.19 7.44
N SER A 101 13.52 6.33 6.75
CA SER A 101 14.60 7.15 6.18
C SER A 101 15.37 6.60 4.95
N ARG A 102 15.61 7.51 3.99
CA ARG A 102 16.40 7.37 2.74
C ARG A 102 15.94 6.30 1.74
N GLY A 103 15.52 6.79 0.57
CA GLY A 103 15.72 6.11 -0.71
C GLY A 103 14.53 5.29 -1.20
N ASP A 104 14.31 4.13 -0.60
CA ASP A 104 13.52 3.06 -1.21
C ASP A 104 12.07 3.04 -0.70
N CYS A 105 11.11 2.94 -1.61
CA CYS A 105 9.69 2.70 -1.28
C CYS A 105 9.33 1.21 -1.40
N ALA A 106 8.31 0.77 -0.66
CA ALA A 106 7.97 -0.65 -0.52
C ALA A 106 7.54 -1.32 -1.85
N ALA A 107 8.16 -2.45 -2.16
CA ALA A 107 7.85 -3.27 -3.34
C ALA A 107 6.58 -4.14 -3.19
N ASN A 108 5.78 -3.98 -2.13
CA ASN A 108 4.55 -4.76 -1.92
C ASN A 108 3.43 -3.96 -1.26
N ALA A 109 2.82 -3.06 -2.04
CA ALA A 109 1.78 -2.16 -1.54
C ALA A 109 0.42 -2.84 -1.24
N LEU A 110 0.17 -4.07 -1.73
CA LEU A 110 -1.15 -4.73 -1.80
C LEU A 110 -1.58 -5.47 -0.50
N GLN A 111 -1.08 -5.05 0.66
CA GLN A 111 -1.07 -5.87 1.89
C GLN A 111 -1.42 -5.11 3.17
N LEU A 112 -1.96 -5.85 4.13
CA LEU A 112 -2.27 -5.43 5.50
C LEU A 112 -1.93 -6.58 6.45
N LYS A 113 -1.30 -6.27 7.59
CA LYS A 113 -0.92 -7.24 8.62
C LYS A 113 -2.17 -7.87 9.25
N GLY A 114 -2.22 -9.19 9.37
CA GLY A 114 -3.34 -9.92 9.96
C GLY A 114 -3.32 -9.89 11.49
N ALA A 115 -4.28 -9.18 12.11
CA ALA A 115 -4.60 -9.32 13.53
C ALA A 115 -5.88 -10.16 13.69
N ALA A 116 -5.81 -11.26 14.43
CA ALA A 116 -6.91 -12.22 14.57
C ALA A 116 -7.81 -11.89 15.77
N VAL A 117 -9.13 -11.75 15.52
CA VAL A 117 -10.18 -11.66 16.56
C VAL A 117 -11.42 -12.43 16.09
N ALA A 118 -12.17 -13.01 17.04
CA ALA A 118 -13.40 -13.76 16.80
C ALA A 118 -14.62 -12.87 16.52
N ALA A 119 -15.68 -13.47 15.98
CA ALA A 119 -16.91 -12.76 15.56
C ALA A 119 -17.91 -12.49 16.70
N GLY A 120 -18.73 -11.45 16.51
CA GLY A 120 -19.94 -11.11 17.27
C GLY A 120 -20.79 -10.10 16.48
N ALA A 121 -22.11 -10.25 16.48
CA ALA A 121 -23.02 -9.57 15.53
C ALA A 121 -24.15 -8.76 16.22
N GLY A 122 -24.88 -7.97 15.41
CA GLY A 122 -26.03 -7.12 15.76
C GLY A 122 -25.87 -5.70 15.16
N GLU A 123 -26.72 -5.14 14.30
CA GLU A 123 -28.19 -4.90 14.36
C GLU A 123 -28.52 -3.74 15.34
N ASP A 124 -29.30 -2.67 15.02
CA ASP A 124 -30.15 -2.34 13.85
C ASP A 124 -30.47 -0.81 13.74
N ALA A 125 -31.05 -0.39 12.59
CA ALA A 125 -32.12 0.64 12.39
C ALA A 125 -31.97 2.13 12.87
N GLU A 126 -32.75 3.14 12.40
CA GLU A 126 -33.43 3.49 11.11
C GLU A 126 -34.10 4.92 11.27
N VAL A 127 -34.55 5.59 10.19
CA VAL A 127 -35.48 6.79 10.15
C VAL A 127 -34.92 8.12 10.76
N ASP A 128 -35.07 9.36 10.27
CA ASP A 128 -35.68 10.04 9.10
C ASP A 128 -34.71 11.21 8.65
N GLY A 129 -34.99 12.31 7.92
CA GLY A 129 -36.18 12.88 7.24
C GLY A 129 -36.17 14.43 7.21
N GLY A 130 -36.67 15.09 6.15
CA GLY A 130 -37.01 16.53 6.12
C GLY A 130 -36.38 17.42 5.03
N ASP A 131 -37.22 18.13 4.26
CA ASP A 131 -36.89 18.89 3.03
C ASP A 131 -36.49 20.38 3.17
N ALA A 132 -35.71 20.89 2.20
CA ALA A 132 -35.76 22.25 1.59
C ALA A 132 -34.66 22.33 0.49
N VAL A 133 -34.82 22.74 -0.78
CA VAL A 133 -35.76 23.60 -1.55
C VAL A 133 -35.48 25.12 -1.51
N TYR A 134 -34.44 25.55 -2.23
CA TYR A 134 -34.30 26.82 -3.01
C TYR A 134 -32.97 26.70 -3.81
N SER A 135 -32.83 26.79 -5.13
CA SER A 135 -33.37 27.61 -6.25
C SER A 135 -32.69 28.97 -6.45
N GLY A 136 -32.11 29.15 -7.64
CA GLY A 136 -31.40 30.35 -8.14
C GLY A 136 -29.97 29.98 -8.63
N SER A 137 -29.59 30.09 -9.91
CA SER A 137 -29.60 31.22 -10.88
C SER A 137 -28.46 32.21 -10.68
N ASP A 138 -27.70 32.68 -11.68
CA ASP A 138 -27.50 32.28 -13.10
C ASP A 138 -26.26 33.08 -13.61
N GLU A 139 -25.73 32.76 -14.81
CA GLU A 139 -25.09 33.72 -15.77
C GLU A 139 -23.81 34.53 -15.34
N ASP A 140 -22.91 35.01 -16.21
CA ASP A 140 -22.46 34.58 -17.55
C ASP A 140 -21.13 35.30 -17.92
N SER A 141 -20.51 34.98 -19.09
CA SER A 141 -19.63 35.88 -19.89
C SER A 141 -18.21 36.27 -19.33
N ASP A 142 -17.17 36.63 -20.10
CA ASP A 142 -16.91 36.51 -21.55
C ASP A 142 -15.43 36.74 -22.02
N LEU A 143 -15.17 36.44 -23.31
CA LEU A 143 -14.24 37.09 -24.28
C LEU A 143 -12.68 37.14 -24.13
N ASP A 144 -12.03 36.32 -24.96
CA ASP A 144 -11.19 36.68 -26.14
C ASP A 144 -9.74 37.26 -26.14
N ALA A 145 -9.12 37.12 -27.35
CA ALA A 145 -8.06 37.94 -27.98
C ALA A 145 -6.59 37.45 -28.08
N SER A 146 -6.37 36.45 -28.96
CA SER A 146 -5.37 36.41 -30.08
C SER A 146 -3.99 37.12 -30.01
N GLY A 147 -2.93 36.41 -30.47
CA GLY A 147 -1.65 37.00 -30.93
C GLY A 147 -0.83 36.06 -31.84
N ASN A 148 -0.27 36.55 -32.95
CA ASN A 148 0.30 35.73 -34.06
C ASN A 148 1.66 36.29 -34.55
N SER A 149 2.61 35.43 -35.01
CA SER A 149 3.39 35.55 -36.28
C SER A 149 4.81 34.90 -36.30
N THR A 150 5.08 34.13 -37.38
CA THR A 150 6.35 33.97 -38.18
C THR A 150 7.75 33.83 -37.53
N GLY A 151 8.72 33.03 -38.03
CA GLY A 151 8.76 32.03 -39.14
C GLY A 151 10.11 31.97 -39.92
N ARG A 152 10.47 30.81 -40.51
CA ARG A 152 11.69 30.48 -41.35
C ARG A 152 13.05 30.39 -40.58
N HIS A 153 14.11 29.68 -41.02
CA HIS A 153 14.37 28.82 -42.20
C HIS A 153 15.36 27.65 -41.87
N CYS A 154 15.93 26.94 -42.87
CA CYS A 154 16.66 25.64 -42.75
C CYS A 154 18.12 25.68 -43.29
N GLU A 155 18.82 24.52 -43.28
CA GLU A 155 20.12 24.18 -43.96
C GLU A 155 21.41 24.81 -43.35
N ASP A 156 22.64 24.26 -43.35
CA ASP A 156 23.23 22.88 -43.32
C ASP A 156 24.73 23.02 -42.81
N CYS A 157 25.80 22.18 -42.88
CA CYS A 157 26.16 20.90 -43.53
C CYS A 157 27.42 20.20 -42.89
N MET A 158 27.40 18.87 -42.80
CA MET A 158 28.48 17.82 -42.86
C MET A 158 29.95 17.97 -42.29
N MET A 159 30.32 16.97 -41.45
CA MET A 159 31.58 16.15 -41.43
C MET A 159 32.98 16.70 -41.01
N ASN A 160 33.59 16.14 -39.94
CA ASN A 160 34.79 15.24 -40.01
C ASN A 160 35.37 14.68 -38.66
N ASN A 161 35.32 13.34 -38.50
CA ASN A 161 36.31 12.38 -37.93
C ASN A 161 37.31 12.69 -36.76
N GLY A 162 36.93 12.33 -35.52
CA GLY A 162 37.67 11.46 -34.54
C GLY A 162 39.04 11.87 -33.92
N PRO A 163 39.62 11.06 -33.00
CA PRO A 163 39.07 9.88 -32.30
C PRO A 163 39.24 9.83 -30.74
N GLY A 164 38.30 9.16 -30.06
CA GLY A 164 38.54 8.28 -28.89
C GLY A 164 39.05 8.83 -27.53
N ILE A 165 38.14 9.07 -26.58
CA ILE A 165 38.37 8.81 -25.15
C ILE A 165 37.07 8.36 -24.43
N GLU A 166 37.20 7.27 -23.66
CA GLU A 166 36.46 6.76 -22.48
C GLU A 166 34.94 7.02 -22.20
N GLU A 167 34.38 6.11 -21.40
CA GLU A 167 32.96 5.95 -21.09
C GLU A 167 32.36 7.08 -20.23
N ALA A 168 31.20 7.63 -20.63
CA ALA A 168 30.39 8.48 -19.75
C ALA A 168 28.87 8.49 -20.09
N VAL A 169 28.13 7.57 -19.45
CA VAL A 169 26.73 7.73 -19.00
C VAL A 169 25.76 8.52 -19.91
N LEU A 170 25.02 7.80 -20.76
CA LEU A 170 23.67 8.21 -21.21
C LEU A 170 22.69 7.09 -20.87
N GLY A 171 21.92 7.29 -19.80
CA GLY A 171 21.09 6.25 -19.18
C GLY A 171 20.69 6.64 -17.76
N SER A 172 20.09 7.83 -17.60
CA SER A 172 19.66 8.31 -16.28
C SER A 172 18.47 9.25 -16.39
N SER A 173 17.38 8.89 -15.72
CA SER A 173 16.35 9.86 -15.35
C SER A 173 16.97 10.95 -14.47
N VAL A 174 16.58 12.21 -14.65
CA VAL A 174 17.26 13.38 -14.06
C VAL A 174 17.00 13.47 -12.56
N ARG A 175 17.71 12.63 -11.79
CA ARG A 175 17.64 12.53 -10.33
C ARG A 175 18.35 13.72 -9.71
N ILE A 176 17.60 14.62 -9.07
CA ILE A 176 18.16 15.71 -8.26
C ILE A 176 18.98 15.12 -7.10
N TRP A 177 20.28 15.38 -7.06
CA TRP A 177 21.13 15.06 -5.91
C TRP A 177 21.05 16.19 -4.87
N HIS A 178 21.29 15.86 -3.60
CA HIS A 178 21.27 16.81 -2.46
C HIS A 178 20.01 17.71 -2.40
N TYR A 179 18.86 17.15 -2.80
CA TYR A 179 17.53 17.74 -2.73
C TYR A 179 17.26 18.43 -1.37
N ALA A 180 16.71 19.65 -1.43
CA ALA A 180 16.44 20.51 -0.27
C ALA A 180 17.64 20.92 0.60
N GLN A 181 18.88 20.59 0.21
CA GLN A 181 20.09 21.09 0.87
C GLN A 181 20.51 22.45 0.28
N ASN A 182 21.41 23.14 0.99
CA ASN A 182 21.95 24.44 0.56
C ASN A 182 23.17 24.24 -0.36
N CYS A 183 22.92 24.20 -1.67
CA CYS A 183 23.95 23.93 -2.67
C CYS A 183 24.97 25.06 -2.86
N TRP A 184 24.72 26.27 -2.33
CA TRP A 184 25.50 27.47 -2.62
C TRP A 184 27.01 27.29 -2.45
N TYR A 185 27.45 26.72 -1.33
CA TYR A 185 28.88 26.56 -1.03
C TYR A 185 29.53 25.44 -1.84
N HIS A 186 28.78 24.37 -2.14
CA HIS A 186 29.26 23.23 -2.91
C HIS A 186 29.32 23.53 -4.41
N CYS A 187 28.42 24.37 -4.92
CA CYS A 187 28.42 24.89 -6.29
C CYS A 187 29.30 26.15 -6.47
N GLY A 188 30.38 26.28 -5.70
CA GLY A 188 31.38 27.33 -5.85
C GLY A 188 30.86 28.77 -5.64
N ARG A 189 29.79 28.94 -4.85
CA ARG A 189 29.08 30.23 -4.63
C ARG A 189 28.52 30.84 -5.92
N LYS A 190 27.94 30.00 -6.78
CA LYS A 190 27.26 30.41 -8.02
C LYS A 190 25.87 29.77 -8.13
N SER A 191 24.98 30.46 -8.83
CA SER A 191 23.69 29.92 -9.29
C SER A 191 23.84 29.31 -10.68
N GLY A 192 23.01 28.33 -11.00
CA GLY A 192 22.97 27.66 -12.31
C GLY A 192 23.43 26.20 -12.26
N SER A 193 23.68 25.63 -13.44
CA SER A 193 24.06 24.23 -13.64
C SER A 193 25.18 23.79 -12.67
N CYS A 194 24.94 22.72 -11.91
CA CYS A 194 25.86 22.23 -10.88
C CYS A 194 25.89 20.70 -10.84
N PRO A 195 26.39 20.02 -11.91
CA PRO A 195 26.31 18.56 -12.03
C PRO A 195 27.05 17.82 -10.91
N GLY A 196 28.18 18.36 -10.42
CA GLY A 196 28.98 17.74 -9.36
C GLY A 196 28.39 17.75 -7.95
N TYR A 197 27.26 18.43 -7.72
CA TYR A 197 26.56 18.40 -6.42
C TYR A 197 25.04 18.23 -6.54
N CYS A 198 24.40 18.89 -7.51
CA CYS A 198 22.98 18.72 -7.78
C CYS A 198 22.66 17.54 -8.72
N GLY A 199 23.67 16.89 -9.30
CA GLY A 199 23.53 15.79 -10.25
C GLY A 199 23.41 16.27 -11.70
N PRO A 200 23.73 15.43 -12.71
CA PRO A 200 23.65 15.80 -14.12
C PRO A 200 22.29 16.40 -14.51
N GLY A 201 22.30 17.46 -15.33
CA GLY A 201 21.09 18.19 -15.75
C GLY A 201 20.44 19.10 -14.70
N ASN A 202 20.91 19.11 -13.45
CA ASN A 202 20.32 19.90 -12.37
C ASN A 202 21.11 21.18 -12.06
N ALA A 203 20.38 22.18 -11.56
CA ALA A 203 20.87 23.52 -11.26
C ALA A 203 20.77 23.85 -9.76
N CYS A 204 21.71 24.66 -9.27
CA CYS A 204 21.66 25.29 -7.97
C CYS A 204 20.96 26.65 -8.10
N CYS A 205 19.72 26.77 -7.64
CA CYS A 205 18.88 27.96 -7.85
C CYS A 205 18.27 28.47 -6.54
N ARG A 206 17.91 29.75 -6.46
CA ARG A 206 17.20 30.33 -5.30
C ARG A 206 15.93 31.06 -5.74
N TYR A 207 14.85 30.82 -4.99
CA TYR A 207 13.54 31.40 -5.24
C TYR A 207 13.60 32.94 -5.31
N ARG A 208 13.02 33.52 -6.36
CA ARG A 208 12.97 34.97 -6.66
C ARG A 208 14.33 35.72 -6.67
N PHE A 209 15.46 35.01 -6.78
CA PHE A 209 16.80 35.64 -6.68
C PHE A 209 17.36 36.16 -8.02
N GLY A 210 16.74 35.85 -9.16
CA GLY A 210 17.21 36.27 -10.49
C GLY A 210 18.42 35.46 -10.97
N GLY A 211 18.16 34.30 -11.58
CA GLY A 211 19.20 33.34 -11.98
C GLY A 211 19.49 33.26 -13.48
N PRO A 212 20.48 32.44 -13.88
CA PRO A 212 20.72 32.05 -15.26
C PRO A 212 19.52 31.25 -15.84
N PRO A 213 19.43 31.04 -17.17
CA PRO A 213 18.23 30.56 -17.85
C PRO A 213 17.58 29.31 -17.26
N GLU A 214 18.38 28.34 -16.84
CA GLU A 214 17.96 27.08 -16.22
C GLU A 214 17.20 27.26 -14.89
N CYS A 215 17.40 28.39 -14.21
CA CYS A 215 16.67 28.74 -12.98
C CYS A 215 15.32 29.45 -13.24
N ARG A 216 14.96 29.77 -14.49
CA ARG A 216 13.76 30.58 -14.82
C ARG A 216 12.47 29.76 -14.86
N HIS A 217 12.53 28.52 -15.32
CA HIS A 217 11.37 27.63 -15.50
C HIS A 217 11.17 26.65 -14.33
N VAL A 218 11.77 26.96 -13.18
CA VAL A 218 11.71 26.12 -11.97
C VAL A 218 10.31 26.24 -11.35
N GLY A 219 9.41 25.34 -11.75
CA GLY A 219 8.02 25.30 -11.26
C GLY A 219 7.87 24.83 -9.81
N TRP A 220 8.88 24.17 -9.24
CA TRP A 220 8.84 23.65 -7.87
C TRP A 220 10.17 23.89 -7.12
N TRP A 221 10.08 24.33 -5.87
CA TRP A 221 11.21 24.85 -5.08
C TRP A 221 11.36 24.09 -3.75
N PRO A 222 12.41 23.26 -3.58
CA PRO A 222 12.62 22.50 -2.35
C PRO A 222 12.99 23.35 -1.12
N SER A 223 13.40 24.61 -1.33
CA SER A 223 13.61 25.61 -0.30
C SER A 223 13.39 26.99 -0.89
N LEU A 224 12.69 27.86 -0.16
CA LEU A 224 12.47 29.27 -0.52
C LEU A 224 13.54 30.20 0.08
N ALA A 225 14.33 29.71 1.05
CA ALA A 225 15.22 30.55 1.86
C ALA A 225 16.64 30.69 1.26
N TYR A 226 17.17 29.63 0.66
CA TYR A 226 18.56 29.51 0.20
C TYR A 226 18.65 28.88 -1.20
N HIS A 227 19.85 28.86 -1.79
CA HIS A 227 20.07 28.16 -3.05
C HIS A 227 19.96 26.65 -2.83
N THR A 228 19.14 25.97 -3.62
CA THR A 228 18.91 24.54 -3.51
C THR A 228 18.88 23.88 -4.89
N CYS A 229 19.05 22.56 -4.93
CA CYS A 229 19.13 21.79 -6.16
C CYS A 229 17.74 21.57 -6.77
N VAL A 230 17.60 21.88 -8.06
CA VAL A 230 16.36 21.81 -8.84
C VAL A 230 16.64 21.29 -10.25
N MET A 231 15.62 20.75 -10.94
CA MET A 231 15.76 20.36 -12.34
C MET A 231 16.06 21.59 -13.22
N GLY A 232 17.11 21.50 -14.04
CA GLY A 232 17.42 22.52 -15.03
C GLY A 232 16.56 22.32 -16.29
N SER A 233 16.03 23.40 -16.85
CA SER A 233 15.22 23.34 -18.08
C SER A 233 16.09 23.17 -19.33
N ALA A 234 16.56 21.96 -19.58
CA ALA A 234 17.02 21.55 -20.91
C ALA A 234 15.80 21.33 -21.84
N PRO A 235 15.90 21.66 -23.14
CA PRO A 235 14.82 21.39 -24.09
C PRO A 235 14.64 19.87 -24.28
N VAL A 236 13.40 19.39 -24.17
CA VAL A 236 13.05 17.99 -24.40
C VAL A 236 12.74 17.81 -25.90
N PRO A 237 13.39 16.87 -26.60
CA PRO A 237 13.01 16.54 -27.98
C PRO A 237 11.65 15.84 -28.01
N GLU A 238 10.85 16.09 -29.05
CA GLU A 238 9.49 15.56 -29.16
C GLU A 238 9.49 14.02 -29.25
N ILE A 239 8.72 13.38 -28.38
CA ILE A 239 8.62 11.90 -28.34
C ILE A 239 7.58 11.46 -29.38
N THR A 240 8.05 11.18 -30.60
CA THR A 240 7.27 10.42 -31.59
C THR A 240 6.96 9.02 -31.08
N SER A 241 5.74 8.55 -31.31
CA SER A 241 5.22 7.31 -30.72
C SER A 241 5.86 6.04 -31.30
N SER A 242 6.70 5.38 -30.51
CA SER A 242 6.97 3.94 -30.63
C SER A 242 6.84 3.31 -29.25
N ALA A 243 5.89 2.38 -29.08
CA ALA A 243 5.68 1.69 -27.82
C ALA A 243 6.73 0.59 -27.58
N THR A 244 6.91 0.26 -26.30
CA THR A 244 7.72 -0.85 -25.73
C THR A 244 9.23 -0.62 -25.51
N THR A 245 9.68 -1.15 -24.37
CA THR A 245 11.07 -1.51 -23.98
C THR A 245 12.13 -0.41 -23.88
N GLU A 246 12.28 0.14 -22.68
CA GLU A 246 13.56 0.10 -21.95
C GLU A 246 13.34 0.11 -20.42
N ASP A 247 12.49 1.02 -19.92
CA ASP A 247 12.22 1.24 -18.47
C ASP A 247 11.44 0.09 -17.79
N ASP A 248 10.57 -0.62 -18.53
CA ASP A 248 9.86 -1.81 -18.04
C ASP A 248 10.71 -3.09 -18.07
N SER A 249 12.01 -3.01 -18.35
CA SER A 249 12.93 -4.17 -18.30
C SER A 249 12.94 -4.85 -16.93
N ALA A 250 12.84 -4.09 -15.84
CA ALA A 250 12.75 -4.62 -14.48
C ALA A 250 11.41 -5.28 -14.12
N LEU A 251 10.39 -5.21 -15.00
CA LEU A 251 9.14 -5.98 -14.87
C LEU A 251 9.23 -7.38 -15.50
N ARG A 252 10.31 -7.68 -16.24
CA ARG A 252 10.51 -9.00 -16.85
C ARG A 252 11.09 -9.96 -15.83
N MET A 253 10.62 -11.21 -15.90
CA MET A 253 11.12 -12.33 -15.11
C MET A 253 12.62 -12.52 -15.34
N GLN A 254 13.38 -12.61 -14.26
CA GLN A 254 14.84 -12.67 -14.32
C GLN A 254 15.33 -14.10 -14.59
N ALA A 255 16.58 -14.25 -15.05
CA ALA A 255 17.17 -15.56 -15.26
C ALA A 255 17.35 -16.28 -13.92
N LYS A 256 16.53 -17.31 -13.66
CA LYS A 256 16.55 -18.08 -12.41
C LYS A 256 17.98 -18.61 -12.12
N PRO A 257 18.56 -18.31 -10.94
CA PRO A 257 19.90 -18.77 -10.59
C PRO A 257 19.92 -20.29 -10.32
N PRO A 258 21.08 -20.95 -10.39
CA PRO A 258 21.21 -22.36 -10.02
C PRO A 258 20.76 -22.61 -8.58
N SER A 259 19.81 -23.53 -8.39
CA SER A 259 19.13 -23.76 -7.11
C SER A 259 19.38 -25.15 -6.53
N PHE A 260 19.66 -25.21 -5.23
CA PHE A 260 19.79 -26.44 -4.45
C PHE A 260 18.43 -26.93 -3.93
N TYR A 261 17.45 -27.02 -4.83
CA TYR A 261 16.10 -27.44 -4.49
C TYR A 261 16.01 -28.97 -4.36
N TYR A 262 15.90 -29.45 -3.13
CA TYR A 262 15.84 -30.87 -2.81
C TYR A 262 14.60 -31.20 -1.95
N PRO A 263 13.38 -31.18 -2.52
CA PRO A 263 12.16 -31.38 -1.76
C PRO A 263 12.11 -32.78 -1.14
N HIS A 264 11.54 -32.86 0.06
CA HIS A 264 11.28 -34.12 0.74
C HIS A 264 10.15 -34.91 0.05
N VAL A 265 9.13 -34.23 -0.46
CA VAL A 265 8.03 -34.84 -1.22
C VAL A 265 8.49 -35.18 -2.64
N LEU A 266 8.50 -36.47 -2.98
CA LEU A 266 9.08 -36.95 -4.24
C LEU A 266 8.31 -36.49 -5.49
N SER A 267 6.99 -36.33 -5.42
CA SER A 267 6.16 -35.87 -6.54
C SER A 267 6.36 -34.39 -6.91
N LEU A 268 7.10 -33.62 -6.10
CA LEU A 268 7.57 -32.27 -6.44
C LEU A 268 8.81 -32.26 -7.35
N LYS A 269 9.48 -33.41 -7.53
CA LYS A 269 10.69 -33.53 -8.38
C LYS A 269 10.35 -33.78 -9.85
N SER A 270 9.13 -34.21 -10.15
CA SER A 270 8.65 -34.55 -11.49
C SER A 270 7.59 -33.55 -11.96
N PRO A 271 7.42 -33.34 -13.29
CA PRO A 271 6.36 -32.50 -13.83
C PRO A 271 4.96 -32.97 -13.40
N SER A 272 4.13 -32.02 -12.98
CA SER A 272 2.74 -32.22 -12.58
C SER A 272 1.87 -32.55 -13.79
N GLN A 273 0.84 -33.39 -13.56
CA GLN A 273 -0.20 -33.69 -14.55
C GLN A 273 -1.39 -32.70 -14.49
N ALA A 274 -1.32 -31.69 -13.62
CA ALA A 274 -2.31 -30.62 -13.56
C ALA A 274 -2.38 -29.83 -14.87
N PRO A 275 -3.56 -29.26 -15.23
CA PRO A 275 -3.71 -28.42 -16.41
C PRO A 275 -2.86 -27.16 -16.31
N LEU A 276 -2.41 -26.65 -17.47
CA LEU A 276 -1.76 -25.34 -17.55
C LEU A 276 -2.83 -24.24 -17.58
N LEU A 277 -2.91 -23.48 -16.50
CA LEU A 277 -3.77 -22.32 -16.37
C LEU A 277 -3.07 -21.10 -16.99
N THR A 278 -3.79 -20.25 -17.72
CA THR A 278 -3.25 -19.01 -18.30
C THR A 278 -4.29 -17.90 -18.16
N PHE A 279 -3.93 -16.83 -17.44
CA PHE A 279 -4.85 -15.77 -17.03
C PHE A 279 -4.12 -14.43 -16.82
N TYR A 280 -4.86 -13.35 -16.62
CA TYR A 280 -4.29 -12.05 -16.27
C TYR A 280 -4.32 -11.79 -14.76
N VAL A 281 -3.25 -11.19 -14.23
CA VAL A 281 -3.23 -10.57 -12.91
C VAL A 281 -2.79 -9.12 -13.01
N TYR A 282 -3.20 -8.32 -12.03
CA TYR A 282 -3.01 -6.88 -12.01
C TYR A 282 -2.30 -6.45 -10.72
N ARG A 283 -1.38 -5.48 -10.83
CA ARG A 283 -0.73 -4.83 -9.69
C ARG A 283 -0.83 -3.32 -9.79
N ALA A 284 -1.30 -2.68 -8.74
CA ALA A 284 -1.23 -1.23 -8.58
C ALA A 284 0.20 -0.85 -8.15
N MET A 285 0.87 0.01 -8.90
CA MET A 285 2.29 0.33 -8.77
C MET A 285 2.53 1.84 -8.89
N SER A 286 3.63 2.29 -8.28
CA SER A 286 4.24 3.59 -8.53
C SER A 286 4.91 3.61 -9.93
N PRO A 287 5.59 4.70 -10.32
CA PRO A 287 6.45 4.68 -11.52
C PRO A 287 7.57 3.64 -11.44
N ASP A 288 7.97 3.21 -10.24
CA ASP A 288 9.04 2.23 -10.05
C ASP A 288 8.67 0.85 -10.65
N SER A 289 9.64 0.17 -11.25
CA SER A 289 9.50 -1.16 -11.88
C SER A 289 10.29 -2.21 -11.10
N TYR A 290 9.69 -3.38 -10.84
CA TYR A 290 10.35 -4.52 -10.18
C TYR A 290 9.64 -5.87 -10.47
N PRO A 291 10.31 -7.02 -10.28
CA PRO A 291 9.81 -8.36 -10.63
C PRO A 291 8.52 -8.79 -9.91
N MET A 292 7.82 -9.80 -10.44
CA MET A 292 6.65 -10.42 -9.81
C MET A 292 7.05 -11.60 -8.90
N GLU A 293 8.05 -11.39 -8.03
CA GLU A 293 8.66 -12.44 -7.22
C GLU A 293 8.71 -12.03 -5.73
N ASN A 294 8.13 -12.88 -4.87
CA ASN A 294 7.70 -12.54 -3.50
C ASN A 294 6.75 -11.35 -3.48
N VAL A 295 5.68 -11.41 -4.27
CA VAL A 295 4.71 -10.31 -4.36
C VAL A 295 3.26 -10.76 -4.27
N ASN A 296 2.38 -9.80 -4.02
CA ASN A 296 0.95 -9.97 -4.21
C ASN A 296 0.42 -9.21 -5.42
N ALA A 297 -0.55 -9.81 -6.09
CA ALA A 297 -1.31 -9.28 -7.22
C ALA A 297 -2.80 -9.63 -7.07
N ALA A 298 -3.63 -9.27 -8.05
CA ALA A 298 -5.07 -9.41 -7.95
C ALA A 298 -5.76 -9.70 -9.29
N SER A 299 -7.02 -10.15 -9.26
CA SER A 299 -7.94 -9.99 -10.39
C SER A 299 -8.23 -8.50 -10.65
N ALA A 300 -8.87 -8.18 -11.78
CA ALA A 300 -9.32 -6.81 -12.05
C ALA A 300 -10.24 -6.28 -10.94
N GLY A 301 -11.08 -7.15 -10.36
CA GLY A 301 -11.87 -6.86 -9.15
C GLY A 301 -11.02 -6.56 -7.91
N GLY A 302 -9.99 -7.37 -7.65
CA GLY A 302 -9.16 -7.21 -6.44
C GLY A 302 -8.19 -6.02 -6.48
N VAL A 303 -7.74 -5.58 -7.67
CA VAL A 303 -6.93 -4.36 -7.79
C VAL A 303 -7.79 -3.10 -7.66
N MET A 304 -9.01 -3.10 -8.21
CA MET A 304 -9.94 -1.98 -8.05
C MET A 304 -10.47 -1.90 -6.62
N TRP A 305 -10.70 -3.03 -5.93
CA TRP A 305 -10.95 -3.04 -4.48
C TRP A 305 -9.78 -2.40 -3.73
N TYR A 306 -8.54 -2.80 -4.02
CA TYR A 306 -7.36 -2.27 -3.33
C TYR A 306 -7.19 -0.75 -3.54
N LEU A 307 -7.34 -0.26 -4.78
CA LEU A 307 -7.29 1.18 -5.07
C LEU A 307 -8.35 1.94 -4.25
N HIS A 308 -9.59 1.46 -4.25
CA HIS A 308 -10.73 2.11 -3.59
C HIS A 308 -10.66 2.07 -2.05
N ASN A 309 -10.04 1.02 -1.47
CA ASN A 309 -9.94 0.87 -0.02
C ASN A 309 -8.70 1.55 0.55
N GLU A 310 -7.55 1.48 -0.13
CA GLU A 310 -6.26 1.88 0.43
C GLU A 310 -5.58 3.06 -0.27
N VAL A 311 -5.81 3.28 -1.58
CA VAL A 311 -4.98 4.22 -2.36
C VAL A 311 -5.64 5.59 -2.51
N VAL A 312 -6.90 5.61 -2.96
CA VAL A 312 -7.61 6.87 -3.30
C VAL A 312 -8.35 7.50 -2.12
N ILE A 313 -8.37 6.84 -0.95
CA ILE A 313 -8.73 7.44 0.35
C ILE A 313 -7.70 8.48 0.83
N PHE A 314 -6.51 8.50 0.23
CA PHE A 314 -5.47 9.51 0.47
C PHE A 314 -5.36 10.46 -0.71
N THR A 315 -4.92 11.69 -0.45
CA THR A 315 -4.65 12.69 -1.49
C THR A 315 -3.39 13.47 -1.11
N PRO A 316 -2.27 13.34 -1.85
CA PRO A 316 -2.06 12.47 -3.02
C PRO A 316 -2.23 10.96 -2.74
N ARG A 317 -2.38 10.16 -3.81
CA ARG A 317 -2.49 8.69 -3.78
C ARG A 317 -1.44 8.03 -2.87
N LYS A 318 -1.87 7.06 -2.04
CA LYS A 318 -0.99 6.29 -1.16
C LYS A 318 0.15 5.64 -1.96
N PHE A 319 1.34 5.56 -1.35
CA PHE A 319 2.56 4.99 -1.94
C PHE A 319 2.99 5.55 -3.31
N LYS A 320 2.50 6.74 -3.72
CA LYS A 320 2.71 7.32 -5.06
C LYS A 320 2.23 6.41 -6.20
N ILE A 321 1.22 5.60 -5.97
CA ILE A 321 0.67 4.71 -7.00
C ILE A 321 0.06 5.54 -8.13
N THR A 322 0.47 5.24 -9.36
CA THR A 322 0.09 5.98 -10.58
C THR A 322 -0.33 5.07 -11.72
N ARG A 323 0.06 3.79 -11.70
CA ARG A 323 -0.26 2.82 -12.77
C ARG A 323 -0.80 1.50 -12.24
N ILE A 324 -1.56 0.83 -13.09
CA ILE A 324 -1.99 -0.55 -12.93
C ILE A 324 -1.29 -1.33 -14.04
N VAL A 325 -0.38 -2.22 -13.66
CA VAL A 325 0.33 -3.10 -14.59
C VAL A 325 -0.43 -4.41 -14.71
N ARG A 326 -0.69 -4.86 -15.95
CA ARG A 326 -1.29 -6.16 -16.27
C ARG A 326 -0.17 -7.13 -16.60
N PHE A 327 -0.24 -8.34 -16.07
CA PHE A 327 0.68 -9.43 -16.37
C PHE A 327 -0.11 -10.65 -16.82
N LYS A 328 0.31 -11.26 -17.93
CA LYS A 328 -0.14 -12.61 -18.31
C LYS A 328 0.64 -13.61 -17.46
N VAL A 329 -0.06 -14.41 -16.69
CA VAL A 329 0.51 -15.50 -15.89
C VAL A 329 0.21 -16.81 -16.59
N GLN A 330 1.18 -17.72 -16.63
CA GLN A 330 0.92 -19.14 -16.80
C GLN A 330 1.25 -19.85 -15.49
N TYR A 331 0.44 -20.83 -15.11
CA TYR A 331 0.57 -21.53 -13.83
C TYR A 331 0.18 -22.99 -14.00
N ARG A 332 1.01 -23.92 -13.50
CA ARG A 332 0.69 -25.34 -13.43
C ARG A 332 0.73 -25.78 -11.96
N PRO A 333 -0.41 -26.16 -11.35
CA PRO A 333 -0.48 -26.59 -9.96
C PRO A 333 0.48 -27.74 -9.64
N PRO A 334 1.24 -27.70 -8.52
CA PRO A 334 2.04 -28.83 -8.08
C PRO A 334 1.23 -30.08 -7.80
N THR A 335 1.80 -31.25 -8.08
CA THR A 335 1.12 -32.56 -7.91
C THR A 335 0.46 -32.72 -6.52
N PRO A 336 1.14 -32.46 -5.37
CA PRO A 336 0.54 -32.68 -4.04
C PRO A 336 -0.64 -31.74 -3.69
N LEU A 337 -0.82 -30.65 -4.45
CA LEU A 337 -1.92 -29.70 -4.33
C LEU A 337 -3.08 -30.13 -5.24
N TYR A 338 -2.75 -30.50 -6.49
CA TYR A 338 -3.71 -31.03 -7.48
C TYR A 338 -4.34 -32.36 -7.03
N ASP A 339 -3.58 -33.24 -6.39
CA ASP A 339 -4.05 -34.50 -5.78
C ASP A 339 -5.12 -34.27 -4.68
N LYS A 340 -5.22 -33.05 -4.13
CA LYS A 340 -6.26 -32.63 -3.17
C LYS A 340 -7.44 -31.89 -3.83
N GLY A 341 -7.49 -31.86 -5.16
CA GLY A 341 -8.55 -31.19 -5.92
C GLY A 341 -8.48 -29.66 -5.86
N MET A 342 -7.28 -29.09 -5.72
CA MET A 342 -7.06 -27.64 -5.75
C MET A 342 -5.98 -27.27 -6.77
N SER A 343 -6.19 -26.17 -7.48
CA SER A 343 -5.19 -25.54 -8.33
C SER A 343 -4.32 -24.58 -7.51
N PHE A 344 -4.93 -23.80 -6.61
CA PHE A 344 -4.25 -22.78 -5.82
C PHE A 344 -4.14 -23.16 -4.35
N GLY A 345 -3.01 -22.79 -3.74
CA GLY A 345 -2.84 -22.87 -2.29
C GLY A 345 -3.36 -21.61 -1.59
N VAL A 346 -3.10 -21.50 -0.29
CA VAL A 346 -3.46 -20.30 0.48
C VAL A 346 -2.70 -19.07 -0.03
N ARG A 347 -3.37 -17.93 -0.22
CA ARG A 347 -2.68 -16.66 -0.48
C ARG A 347 -1.86 -16.26 0.75
N TYR A 348 -0.57 -16.01 0.57
CA TYR A 348 0.28 -15.37 1.58
C TYR A 348 0.48 -13.86 1.34
N ALA A 349 0.71 -13.09 2.40
CA ALA A 349 1.30 -11.77 2.34
C ALA A 349 2.83 -11.86 2.21
N PHE A 350 3.43 -10.96 1.41
CA PHE A 350 4.89 -10.85 1.21
C PHE A 350 5.38 -9.44 1.61
N ASP A 351 5.43 -9.09 2.89
CA ASP A 351 5.76 -7.71 3.30
C ASP A 351 7.25 -7.43 3.04
N SER A 352 7.54 -6.47 2.17
CA SER A 352 8.91 -6.19 1.68
C SER A 352 9.70 -7.44 1.22
N GLY A 353 9.00 -8.41 0.64
CA GLY A 353 9.55 -9.68 0.12
C GLY A 353 9.57 -10.83 1.14
N GLU A 354 9.27 -10.56 2.43
CA GLU A 354 9.23 -11.56 3.50
C GLU A 354 7.82 -12.16 3.59
N CYS A 355 7.68 -13.49 3.55
CA CYS A 355 6.39 -14.15 3.68
C CYS A 355 5.87 -14.06 5.12
N THR A 356 4.91 -13.15 5.38
CA THR A 356 4.46 -12.78 6.73
C THR A 356 3.22 -13.53 7.23
N GLY A 357 2.57 -14.33 6.39
CA GLY A 357 1.48 -15.22 6.79
C GLY A 357 0.35 -15.30 5.78
N PRO A 358 -0.73 -16.07 6.06
CA PRO A 358 -1.02 -16.75 7.32
C PRO A 358 -0.05 -17.90 7.64
N GLY A 359 0.04 -18.28 8.92
CA GLY A 359 0.74 -19.51 9.32
C GLY A 359 2.25 -19.48 9.06
N ASN A 360 2.79 -20.57 8.49
CA ASN A 360 4.21 -20.75 8.23
C ASN A 360 4.41 -21.18 6.76
N CYS A 361 4.69 -20.21 5.90
CA CYS A 361 4.81 -20.44 4.45
C CYS A 361 5.85 -21.52 4.09
N ALA A 362 6.94 -21.63 4.86
CA ALA A 362 8.00 -22.59 4.56
C ALA A 362 7.51 -24.03 4.71
N LYS A 363 6.82 -24.37 5.81
CA LYS A 363 6.25 -25.71 6.01
C LYS A 363 5.26 -26.12 4.92
N ASP A 364 4.45 -25.16 4.47
CA ASP A 364 3.44 -25.39 3.45
C ASP A 364 4.07 -25.51 2.05
N TYR A 365 5.09 -24.72 1.73
CA TYR A 365 5.87 -24.85 0.49
C TYR A 365 6.78 -26.09 0.46
N ASP A 366 7.29 -26.56 1.60
CA ASP A 366 7.99 -27.85 1.72
C ASP A 366 7.04 -29.05 1.43
N LYS A 367 5.76 -28.90 1.77
CA LYS A 367 4.69 -29.90 1.60
C LYS A 367 4.10 -29.90 0.19
N TYR A 368 3.84 -28.72 -0.37
CA TYR A 368 3.08 -28.54 -1.61
C TYR A 368 3.88 -27.95 -2.77
N GLY A 369 5.17 -27.63 -2.59
CA GLY A 369 5.95 -26.85 -3.57
C GLY A 369 5.57 -25.37 -3.53
N TYR A 370 6.30 -24.54 -4.29
CA TYR A 370 6.08 -23.09 -4.39
C TYR A 370 4.86 -22.74 -5.24
N PHE A 371 3.68 -23.16 -4.80
CA PHE A 371 2.39 -22.89 -5.46
C PHE A 371 2.09 -21.38 -5.55
N VAL A 372 1.27 -21.01 -6.54
CA VAL A 372 0.59 -19.70 -6.53
C VAL A 372 -0.57 -19.82 -5.55
N GLY A 373 -0.61 -18.91 -4.58
CA GLY A 373 -1.70 -18.85 -3.60
C GLY A 373 -2.82 -17.96 -4.10
N CYS A 374 -4.08 -18.26 -3.76
CA CYS A 374 -5.23 -17.38 -4.02
C CYS A 374 -6.14 -17.24 -2.80
N ASN A 375 -6.88 -16.13 -2.74
CA ASN A 375 -8.04 -15.99 -1.87
C ASN A 375 -9.05 -15.00 -2.47
N LYS A 376 -10.36 -15.24 -2.31
CA LYS A 376 -11.35 -14.15 -2.50
C LYS A 376 -11.17 -13.15 -1.36
N VAL A 377 -11.20 -11.85 -1.65
CA VAL A 377 -10.79 -10.76 -0.71
C VAL A 377 -11.51 -10.79 0.64
N PHE A 378 -12.68 -11.41 0.69
CA PHE A 378 -13.58 -11.49 1.84
C PHE A 378 -13.72 -12.91 2.43
N GLU A 379 -12.86 -13.84 2.02
CA GLU A 379 -12.74 -15.22 2.52
C GLU A 379 -11.35 -15.44 3.16
N TYR A 380 -11.10 -16.60 3.77
CA TYR A 380 -9.82 -16.90 4.43
C TYR A 380 -8.64 -16.77 3.43
N PRO A 381 -7.53 -16.10 3.80
CA PRO A 381 -7.17 -15.63 5.15
C PRO A 381 -7.53 -14.18 5.48
N THR A 382 -8.36 -13.51 4.66
CA THR A 382 -8.68 -12.07 4.83
C THR A 382 -10.14 -11.83 5.21
N THR A 383 -10.69 -12.66 6.10
CA THR A 383 -12.08 -12.60 6.59
C THR A 383 -12.41 -11.30 7.34
N GLN A 384 -11.43 -10.53 7.81
CA GLN A 384 -11.65 -9.19 8.37
C GLN A 384 -12.23 -8.17 7.38
N PHE A 385 -12.25 -8.48 6.07
CA PHE A 385 -12.92 -7.68 5.04
C PHE A 385 -14.27 -8.27 4.61
N ALA A 386 -14.84 -9.21 5.37
CA ALA A 386 -16.11 -9.85 5.06
C ALA A 386 -17.30 -8.87 4.99
N ASP A 387 -17.24 -7.75 5.70
CA ASP A 387 -18.27 -6.70 5.69
C ASP A 387 -18.03 -5.66 4.57
N SER A 388 -16.94 -5.83 3.79
CA SER A 388 -16.58 -4.99 2.63
C SER A 388 -16.76 -5.72 1.29
N LYS A 389 -17.73 -6.64 1.22
CA LYS A 389 -18.12 -7.51 0.07
C LYS A 389 -18.78 -6.77 -1.11
N TYR A 390 -18.23 -5.64 -1.52
CA TYR A 390 -18.83 -4.81 -2.58
C TYR A 390 -18.16 -4.99 -3.95
N TYR A 391 -17.01 -5.66 -4.02
CA TYR A 391 -16.42 -6.14 -5.28
C TYR A 391 -16.56 -7.67 -5.31
N PRO A 392 -17.60 -8.24 -5.95
CA PRO A 392 -17.95 -9.66 -5.78
C PRO A 392 -16.87 -10.61 -6.33
N ASN A 393 -16.25 -10.27 -7.46
CA ASN A 393 -15.23 -11.10 -8.12
C ASN A 393 -13.79 -10.68 -7.74
N ALA A 394 -13.61 -10.09 -6.56
CA ALA A 394 -12.30 -9.68 -6.07
C ALA A 394 -11.50 -10.89 -5.56
N VAL A 395 -10.42 -11.22 -6.28
CA VAL A 395 -9.44 -12.26 -5.91
C VAL A 395 -8.07 -11.62 -5.72
N TRP A 396 -7.35 -12.07 -4.71
CA TRP A 396 -5.94 -11.77 -4.47
C TRP A 396 -5.09 -13.02 -4.67
N TYR A 397 -3.87 -12.82 -5.18
CA TYR A 397 -2.91 -13.86 -5.54
C TYR A 397 -1.54 -13.60 -4.91
N SER A 398 -0.79 -14.65 -4.58
CA SER A 398 0.57 -14.57 -4.03
C SER A 398 1.58 -15.41 -4.82
N PHE A 399 2.66 -14.77 -5.27
CA PHE A 399 3.68 -15.34 -6.15
C PHE A 399 5.03 -15.50 -5.41
N PRO A 400 5.41 -16.73 -4.99
CA PRO A 400 6.67 -16.98 -4.29
C PRO A 400 7.88 -16.84 -5.20
N GLY A 401 8.83 -16.01 -4.80
CA GLY A 401 10.12 -15.81 -5.44
C GLY A 401 11.29 -16.35 -4.60
N PRO A 402 12.54 -16.02 -4.96
CA PRO A 402 13.70 -16.47 -4.23
C PRO A 402 13.80 -15.89 -2.80
N CYS A 403 14.34 -16.66 -1.85
CA CYS A 403 14.55 -16.24 -0.45
C CYS A 403 13.28 -15.70 0.27
N PHE A 404 12.12 -16.30 -0.02
CA PHE A 404 10.80 -15.85 0.48
C PHE A 404 10.67 -15.76 2.02
N THR A 405 11.52 -16.42 2.82
CA THR A 405 11.49 -16.28 4.29
C THR A 405 12.27 -15.06 4.81
N LYS A 406 12.71 -14.15 3.93
CA LYS A 406 13.40 -12.91 4.30
C LYS A 406 12.96 -11.74 3.43
N SER A 407 12.90 -10.56 4.02
CA SER A 407 12.73 -9.29 3.30
C SER A 407 13.94 -9.00 2.41
N TYR A 408 13.73 -8.30 1.29
CA TYR A 408 14.76 -8.10 0.25
C TYR A 408 16.11 -7.58 0.80
N LYS A 409 16.08 -6.69 1.81
CA LYS A 409 17.29 -6.12 2.47
C LYS A 409 18.10 -7.14 3.30
N LYS A 410 17.59 -8.36 3.48
CA LYS A 410 18.21 -9.49 4.20
C LYS A 410 18.45 -10.69 3.28
N HIS A 411 18.23 -10.57 1.97
CA HIS A 411 18.50 -11.64 1.01
C HIS A 411 20.00 -11.94 0.94
N ASP A 412 20.34 -13.22 0.84
CA ASP A 412 21.70 -13.72 0.68
C ASP A 412 21.74 -14.89 -0.30
N ASN A 413 22.93 -15.20 -0.83
CA ASN A 413 23.09 -16.24 -1.84
C ASN A 413 22.65 -17.62 -1.33
N TRP A 414 22.75 -17.89 -0.02
CA TRP A 414 22.35 -19.18 0.54
C TRP A 414 20.83 -19.36 0.48
N CYS A 415 20.05 -18.37 0.95
CA CYS A 415 18.60 -18.48 0.91
C CYS A 415 18.05 -18.40 -0.52
N VAL A 416 18.64 -17.59 -1.41
CA VAL A 416 18.26 -17.55 -2.83
C VAL A 416 18.45 -18.91 -3.52
N GLN A 417 19.50 -19.66 -3.17
CA GLN A 417 19.77 -20.98 -3.75
C GLN A 417 18.92 -22.11 -3.15
N HIS A 418 18.65 -22.09 -1.85
CA HIS A 418 17.88 -23.15 -1.16
C HIS A 418 16.36 -22.91 -1.24
N GLN A 419 15.94 -21.65 -1.34
CA GLN A 419 14.55 -21.22 -1.52
C GLN A 419 14.40 -20.48 -2.86
N PRO A 420 14.36 -21.16 -4.01
CA PRO A 420 14.35 -20.49 -5.31
C PRO A 420 12.99 -19.90 -5.74
N GLY A 421 11.91 -20.17 -5.00
CA GLY A 421 10.56 -19.79 -5.40
C GLY A 421 9.98 -20.65 -6.54
N GLY A 422 8.83 -20.23 -7.07
CA GLY A 422 8.08 -20.98 -8.09
C GLY A 422 8.27 -20.52 -9.53
N ALA A 423 9.05 -19.46 -9.78
CA ALA A 423 9.24 -18.89 -11.10
C ALA A 423 10.07 -19.81 -12.02
N CYS A 424 9.57 -20.06 -13.23
CA CYS A 424 10.24 -20.88 -14.26
C CYS A 424 10.99 -20.03 -15.30
N SER A 425 12.00 -20.59 -15.95
CA SER A 425 12.64 -20.01 -17.14
C SER A 425 11.97 -20.38 -18.47
N GLY A 426 10.96 -21.27 -18.44
CA GLY A 426 10.18 -21.76 -19.59
C GLY A 426 8.76 -22.15 -19.15
N GLU A 427 8.01 -22.91 -19.95
CA GLU A 427 6.63 -23.31 -19.59
C GLU A 427 6.58 -23.98 -18.19
N PRO A 428 5.62 -23.61 -17.32
CA PRO A 428 5.45 -24.23 -16.01
C PRO A 428 5.29 -25.74 -16.05
N THR A 429 6.24 -26.45 -15.44
CA THR A 429 6.21 -27.92 -15.32
C THR A 429 5.36 -28.40 -14.14
N GLY A 430 5.04 -27.53 -13.18
CA GLY A 430 4.41 -27.90 -11.91
C GLY A 430 5.33 -28.71 -10.99
N GLN A 431 6.64 -28.73 -11.26
CA GLN A 431 7.63 -29.14 -10.27
C GLN A 431 7.64 -28.13 -9.12
N GLY A 432 8.10 -28.56 -7.94
CA GLY A 432 7.97 -27.76 -6.72
C GLY A 432 8.67 -26.39 -6.77
N ASP A 433 9.66 -26.20 -7.64
CA ASP A 433 10.34 -24.92 -7.92
C ASP A 433 10.14 -24.39 -9.35
N CYS A 434 9.19 -24.94 -10.10
CA CYS A 434 8.77 -24.41 -11.40
C CYS A 434 7.26 -24.59 -11.55
N THR A 435 6.52 -23.62 -11.02
CA THR A 435 5.06 -23.63 -10.92
C THR A 435 4.41 -22.51 -11.75
N TYR A 436 5.07 -21.36 -11.95
CA TYR A 436 4.53 -20.23 -12.73
C TYR A 436 5.55 -19.52 -13.61
N THR A 437 5.03 -18.82 -14.62
CA THR A 437 5.73 -17.75 -15.37
C THR A 437 4.86 -16.51 -15.43
N TYR A 438 5.47 -15.36 -15.70
CA TYR A 438 4.76 -14.12 -15.92
C TYR A 438 5.39 -13.27 -17.03
N GLU A 439 4.54 -12.57 -17.79
CA GLU A 439 4.91 -11.64 -18.85
C GLU A 439 4.16 -10.32 -18.64
N PRO A 440 4.83 -9.16 -18.55
CA PRO A 440 4.15 -7.86 -18.47
C PRO A 440 3.44 -7.54 -19.79
N LYS A 441 2.11 -7.38 -19.73
CA LYS A 441 1.22 -7.10 -20.87
C LYS A 441 0.64 -5.69 -20.82
N GLY A 442 1.56 -4.74 -20.64
CA GLY A 442 1.30 -3.30 -20.61
C GLY A 442 0.76 -2.77 -19.28
N PHE A 443 0.55 -1.46 -19.24
CA PHE A 443 -0.03 -0.77 -18.09
C PHE A 443 -0.97 0.35 -18.53
N VAL A 444 -1.98 0.61 -17.70
CA VAL A 444 -2.79 1.83 -17.75
C VAL A 444 -2.44 2.70 -16.54
N THR A 445 -2.48 4.02 -16.67
CA THR A 445 -2.41 4.89 -15.49
C THR A 445 -3.75 4.85 -14.74
N VAL A 446 -3.73 5.13 -13.44
CA VAL A 446 -5.00 5.30 -12.69
C VAL A 446 -5.80 6.46 -13.28
N ASP A 447 -5.11 7.50 -13.78
CA ASP A 447 -5.72 8.66 -14.45
C ASP A 447 -6.44 8.30 -15.76
N GLU A 448 -5.85 7.43 -16.60
CA GLU A 448 -6.49 6.87 -17.81
C GLU A 448 -7.79 6.11 -17.48
N VAL A 449 -7.84 5.42 -16.33
CA VAL A 449 -9.00 4.62 -15.90
C VAL A 449 -10.10 5.48 -15.27
N VAL A 450 -9.76 6.52 -14.50
CA VAL A 450 -10.75 7.41 -13.86
C VAL A 450 -11.16 8.60 -14.74
N GLY A 451 -10.48 8.84 -15.86
CA GLY A 451 -10.77 9.93 -16.80
C GLY A 451 -10.12 11.28 -16.45
N LEU A 452 -8.99 11.28 -15.72
CA LEU A 452 -8.25 12.50 -15.36
C LEU A 452 -7.12 12.79 -16.37
N THR A 453 -6.85 14.08 -16.60
CA THR A 453 -5.79 14.57 -17.51
C THR A 453 -4.65 15.31 -16.79
N ASP A 454 -4.94 16.10 -15.76
CA ASP A 454 -3.95 16.61 -14.80
C ASP A 454 -4.39 16.27 -13.36
N TYR A 455 -3.85 15.17 -12.83
CA TYR A 455 -4.07 14.76 -11.44
C TYR A 455 -3.69 15.84 -10.43
N PHE A 456 -2.57 16.53 -10.65
CA PHE A 456 -2.13 17.58 -9.74
C PHE A 456 -2.97 18.84 -9.88
N GLY A 457 -3.54 19.11 -11.05
CA GLY A 457 -4.53 20.17 -11.30
C GLY A 457 -5.82 19.91 -10.55
N PHE A 458 -6.35 18.69 -10.65
CA PHE A 458 -7.48 18.21 -9.87
C PHE A 458 -7.25 18.40 -8.36
N VAL A 459 -6.09 17.97 -7.83
CA VAL A 459 -5.75 18.14 -6.41
C VAL A 459 -5.54 19.61 -6.02
N ARG A 460 -4.90 20.43 -6.86
CA ARG A 460 -4.75 21.89 -6.64
C ARG A 460 -6.11 22.60 -6.60
N GLY A 461 -7.09 22.14 -7.37
CA GLY A 461 -8.48 22.60 -7.34
C GLY A 461 -9.30 22.13 -6.15
N GLY A 462 -8.71 21.45 -5.16
CA GLY A 462 -9.41 20.90 -4.01
C GLY A 462 -10.08 19.53 -4.25
N GLY A 463 -9.85 18.93 -5.42
CA GLY A 463 -10.33 17.60 -5.77
C GLY A 463 -9.78 16.52 -4.83
N LYS A 464 -10.64 15.56 -4.49
CA LYS A 464 -10.28 14.34 -3.75
C LYS A 464 -10.92 13.17 -4.47
N GLU A 465 -10.14 12.14 -4.78
CA GLU A 465 -10.64 11.03 -5.59
C GLU A 465 -11.77 10.28 -4.87
N TYR A 466 -11.59 9.99 -3.59
CA TYR A 466 -12.60 9.40 -2.73
C TYR A 466 -12.47 9.90 -1.29
N VAL A 467 -13.60 10.04 -0.59
CA VAL A 467 -13.66 10.41 0.83
C VAL A 467 -14.52 9.38 1.55
N ALA A 468 -13.91 8.64 2.47
CA ALA A 468 -14.60 7.63 3.28
C ALA A 468 -15.38 8.26 4.46
N GLY A 469 -16.65 7.89 4.62
CA GLY A 469 -17.54 8.42 5.65
C GLY A 469 -17.34 7.84 7.05
N LEU A 470 -16.55 6.78 7.18
CA LEU A 470 -16.10 6.22 8.46
C LEU A 470 -14.62 6.56 8.66
N GLY A 471 -14.30 7.17 9.80
CA GLY A 471 -13.16 8.07 9.91
C GLY A 471 -11.78 7.42 10.10
N TYR A 472 -11.09 7.14 9.00
CA TYR A 472 -9.61 7.10 8.94
C TYR A 472 -9.11 7.78 7.66
N GLY A 473 -8.93 9.10 7.70
CA GLY A 473 -8.42 9.89 6.57
C GLY A 473 -8.55 11.42 6.78
N GLN A 474 -7.89 12.22 5.94
CA GLN A 474 -7.97 13.69 5.96
C GLN A 474 -9.27 14.23 5.31
N GLY A 475 -10.41 13.70 5.73
CA GLY A 475 -11.74 13.99 5.22
C GLY A 475 -12.81 13.73 6.27
N THR A 476 -12.79 14.48 7.37
CA THR A 476 -13.69 14.25 8.50
C THR A 476 -15.12 14.73 8.19
N CYS A 477 -15.95 13.84 7.65
CA CYS A 477 -17.39 14.06 7.44
C CYS A 477 -18.18 14.02 8.77
N ARG A 478 -17.81 14.90 9.70
CA ARG A 478 -18.26 14.92 11.12
C ARG A 478 -19.76 15.12 11.34
N SER A 479 -20.51 15.49 10.32
CA SER A 479 -21.95 15.77 10.40
C SER A 479 -22.84 14.69 9.79
N MET A 480 -22.38 13.93 8.79
CA MET A 480 -23.23 12.99 8.03
C MET A 480 -22.41 11.84 7.41
N PRO A 481 -22.44 10.62 7.98
CA PRO A 481 -21.70 9.46 7.44
C PRO A 481 -22.08 9.13 5.99
N TRP A 482 -23.38 9.16 5.67
CA TRP A 482 -23.93 8.81 4.36
C TRP A 482 -23.53 9.76 3.21
N THR A 483 -23.01 10.95 3.50
CA THR A 483 -22.60 11.90 2.44
C THR A 483 -21.21 11.61 1.88
N CYS A 484 -20.48 10.65 2.44
CA CYS A 484 -19.09 10.35 2.15
C CYS A 484 -18.90 8.87 1.73
N ASP A 485 -19.59 8.53 0.65
CA ASP A 485 -19.24 7.43 -0.25
C ASP A 485 -19.07 8.02 -1.67
N LYS A 486 -18.14 8.99 -1.79
CA LYS A 486 -17.94 9.79 -3.02
C LYS A 486 -16.60 10.51 -3.10
N GLY A 487 -16.24 10.92 -4.32
CA GLY A 487 -15.19 11.91 -4.57
C GLY A 487 -15.66 13.36 -4.38
N ILE A 488 -14.70 14.28 -4.41
CA ILE A 488 -14.91 15.73 -4.50
C ILE A 488 -14.32 16.18 -5.85
N HIS A 489 -15.13 16.87 -6.66
CA HIS A 489 -14.86 17.19 -8.07
C HIS A 489 -14.65 15.97 -9.01
N MET A 490 -14.94 14.75 -8.55
CA MET A 490 -14.99 13.53 -9.37
C MET A 490 -16.11 12.60 -8.88
N SER A 491 -16.73 11.85 -9.80
CA SER A 491 -17.82 10.91 -9.52
C SER A 491 -17.45 9.43 -9.66
N PHE A 492 -16.28 9.11 -10.24
CA PHE A 492 -15.88 7.73 -10.57
C PHE A 492 -15.94 6.77 -9.37
N TRP A 493 -15.51 7.21 -8.19
CA TRP A 493 -15.49 6.38 -6.97
C TRP A 493 -16.81 6.41 -6.15
N ASN A 494 -17.86 7.08 -6.60
CA ASN A 494 -19.11 7.24 -5.84
C ASN A 494 -19.93 5.94 -5.68
N GLY A 495 -20.32 5.57 -4.48
CA GLY A 495 -21.04 4.32 -4.24
C GLY A 495 -20.10 3.12 -4.28
N LYS A 496 -19.13 3.09 -3.37
CA LYS A 496 -18.33 1.93 -2.96
C LYS A 496 -19.22 0.82 -2.41
N HIS A 497 -20.29 1.16 -1.70
CA HIS A 497 -21.21 0.18 -1.11
C HIS A 497 -22.24 -0.39 -2.11
N ILE A 498 -22.16 -0.01 -3.41
CA ILE A 498 -23.06 -0.46 -4.48
C ILE A 498 -22.28 -1.39 -5.44
N PRO A 499 -22.55 -2.71 -5.46
CA PRO A 499 -21.79 -3.66 -6.29
C PRO A 499 -21.75 -3.31 -7.78
N GLN A 500 -22.86 -2.84 -8.35
CA GLN A 500 -22.96 -2.48 -9.77
C GLN A 500 -22.07 -1.28 -10.14
N ASN A 501 -21.77 -0.39 -9.19
CA ASN A 501 -20.82 0.69 -9.41
C ASN A 501 -19.38 0.18 -9.36
N ASN A 502 -19.09 -0.86 -8.56
CA ASN A 502 -17.78 -1.50 -8.54
C ASN A 502 -17.54 -2.37 -9.77
N GLU A 503 -18.56 -3.06 -10.27
CA GLU A 503 -18.53 -3.78 -11.56
C GLU A 503 -18.23 -2.82 -12.71
N ARG A 504 -18.87 -1.64 -12.75
CA ARG A 504 -18.55 -0.57 -13.71
C ARG A 504 -17.09 -0.07 -13.61
N ARG A 505 -16.52 0.01 -12.40
CA ARG A 505 -15.09 0.36 -12.20
C ARG A 505 -14.15 -0.71 -12.74
N VAL A 506 -14.50 -1.99 -12.54
CA VAL A 506 -13.76 -3.12 -13.09
C VAL A 506 -13.85 -3.13 -14.62
N GLN A 507 -15.03 -2.88 -15.18
CA GLN A 507 -15.19 -2.78 -16.63
C GLN A 507 -14.39 -1.60 -17.21
N ALA A 508 -14.41 -0.41 -16.58
CA ALA A 508 -13.60 0.73 -17.02
C ALA A 508 -12.09 0.44 -17.02
N LEU A 509 -11.59 -0.39 -16.09
CA LEU A 509 -10.21 -0.89 -16.11
C LEU A 509 -9.94 -1.80 -17.31
N LEU A 510 -10.84 -2.76 -17.58
CA LEU A 510 -10.71 -3.69 -18.70
C LEU A 510 -10.83 -2.97 -20.06
N ASP A 511 -11.76 -2.03 -20.18
CA ASP A 511 -11.96 -1.18 -21.36
C ASP A 511 -10.73 -0.31 -21.64
N ALA A 512 -10.10 0.25 -20.60
CA ALA A 512 -8.86 1.01 -20.73
C ALA A 512 -7.71 0.13 -21.25
N PHE A 513 -7.59 -1.12 -20.78
CA PHE A 513 -6.63 -2.08 -21.31
C PHE A 513 -6.93 -2.50 -22.75
N ALA A 514 -8.19 -2.83 -23.08
CA ALA A 514 -8.60 -3.23 -24.42
C ALA A 514 -8.40 -2.10 -25.45
N LYS A 515 -8.70 -0.85 -25.07
CA LYS A 515 -8.47 0.35 -25.90
C LYS A 515 -6.98 0.63 -26.14
N LYS A 516 -6.13 0.37 -25.15
CA LYS A 516 -4.68 0.69 -25.19
C LYS A 516 -3.83 -0.44 -25.78
N TYR A 517 -4.31 -1.68 -25.71
CA TYR A 517 -3.64 -2.90 -26.18
C TYR A 517 -4.63 -3.82 -26.91
N PRO A 518 -5.16 -3.41 -28.08
CA PRO A 518 -6.22 -4.14 -28.79
C PRO A 518 -5.80 -5.52 -29.31
N ASP A 519 -4.50 -5.74 -29.52
CA ASP A 519 -3.94 -7.01 -30.00
C ASP A 519 -3.71 -8.04 -28.88
N GLU A 520 -3.83 -7.66 -27.61
CA GLU A 520 -3.77 -8.59 -26.49
C GLU A 520 -5.14 -9.25 -26.26
N PRO A 521 -5.25 -10.59 -26.32
CA PRO A 521 -6.53 -11.28 -26.25
C PRO A 521 -7.19 -11.09 -24.88
N SER A 522 -8.53 -11.13 -24.84
CA SER A 522 -9.22 -11.35 -23.56
C SER A 522 -8.94 -12.77 -23.05
N LEU A 523 -8.69 -12.91 -21.76
CA LEU A 523 -8.57 -14.19 -21.05
C LEU A 523 -9.59 -14.20 -19.91
N ASP A 524 -10.25 -15.34 -19.69
CA ASP A 524 -11.19 -15.49 -18.60
C ASP A 524 -10.48 -15.48 -17.23
N ASP A 525 -11.13 -14.91 -16.21
CA ASP A 525 -10.65 -14.98 -14.82
C ASP A 525 -10.74 -16.44 -14.35
N VAL A 526 -9.60 -17.05 -14.00
CA VAL A 526 -9.56 -18.41 -13.45
C VAL A 526 -10.13 -18.41 -12.02
N PRO A 527 -11.08 -19.30 -11.69
CA PRO A 527 -11.64 -19.39 -10.35
C PRO A 527 -10.59 -19.70 -9.28
N CYS A 528 -10.64 -18.96 -8.16
CA CYS A 528 -9.89 -19.30 -6.96
C CYS A 528 -10.56 -20.50 -6.26
N ASP A 529 -9.98 -21.69 -6.46
CA ASP A 529 -10.47 -22.98 -5.96
C ASP A 529 -9.85 -23.43 -4.62
N PHE A 530 -9.00 -22.58 -4.03
CA PHE A 530 -8.38 -22.83 -2.73
C PHE A 530 -9.42 -23.15 -1.64
N ASN A 531 -9.24 -24.29 -0.96
CA ASN A 531 -10.09 -24.76 0.12
C ASN A 531 -9.28 -24.92 1.40
N GLN A 532 -9.55 -24.08 2.41
CA GLN A 532 -8.84 -24.08 3.70
C GLN A 532 -8.90 -25.45 4.40
N TRP A 533 -10.01 -26.19 4.30
CA TRP A 533 -10.12 -27.49 4.96
C TRP A 533 -9.23 -28.52 4.27
N HIS A 534 -9.32 -28.67 2.95
CA HIS A 534 -8.45 -29.56 2.15
C HIS A 534 -6.97 -29.18 2.23
N PHE A 535 -6.63 -27.91 2.45
CA PHE A 535 -5.23 -27.48 2.50
C PHE A 535 -4.54 -27.85 3.82
N TYR A 536 -5.22 -27.69 4.95
CA TYR A 536 -4.63 -27.94 6.28
C TYR A 536 -4.89 -29.33 6.87
N HIS A 537 -5.87 -30.08 6.34
CA HIS A 537 -6.26 -31.42 6.80
C HIS A 537 -6.00 -32.48 5.71
#